data_AF-A0A1I6NRV2-F1
#
_entry.id   AF-A0A1I6NRV2-F1
#
_cell.length_a   1.000
_cell.length_b   1.000
_cell.length_c   1.000
_cell.angle_alpha   90.00
_cell.angle_beta   90.00
_cell.angle_gamma   90.00
#
_symmetry.space_group_name_H-M   'P 1'
#
loop_
_entity.id
_entity.type
_entity.pdbx_description
1 polymer ?
#
loop_
_entity_poly.entity_id
_entity_poly.type
_entity_poly.pdbx_seq_one_letter_code
_entity_poly.pdbx_strand_id
1 'polypeptide(L)'
;MNKRKKISPLVGLLIYYSISVFTFFIGKSFLIYHYHLNTLYAEVQGTKVLANWVSAYAIVFLLPIAAFIIMKGDQLLRKKLNAPKKIAHLLVSIGVVPVVLAFSLFFFWEFLLSFYMLNTNP
;
A
#
# COMPACT_ATOMS: atom_id res chain seq x y z
N MET A 1 31.20 -4.00 -24.77
CA MET A 1 30.18 -3.25 -23.99
C MET A 1 29.19 -4.22 -23.37
N ASN A 2 29.26 -4.48 -22.06
CA ASN A 2 28.27 -5.28 -21.36
C ASN A 2 26.96 -4.49 -21.22
N LYS A 3 25.96 -4.83 -22.04
CA LYS A 3 24.58 -4.35 -21.85
C LYS A 3 24.04 -4.98 -20.56
N ARG A 4 24.14 -4.28 -19.43
CA ARG A 4 23.44 -4.69 -18.20
C ARG A 4 21.96 -4.83 -18.54
N LYS A 5 21.40 -6.04 -18.42
CA LYS A 5 19.95 -6.28 -18.57
C LYS A 5 19.25 -5.42 -17.52
N LYS A 6 18.61 -4.32 -17.94
CA LYS A 6 17.78 -3.50 -17.05
C LYS A 6 16.55 -4.32 -16.69
N ILE A 7 16.36 -4.56 -15.39
CA ILE A 7 15.14 -5.19 -14.86
C ILE A 7 13.97 -4.28 -15.24
N SER A 8 12.90 -4.87 -15.78
CA SER A 8 11.69 -4.11 -16.11
C SER A 8 11.09 -3.51 -14.84
N PRO A 9 10.62 -2.25 -14.85
CA PRO A 9 9.95 -1.64 -13.70
C PRO A 9 8.79 -2.48 -13.15
N LEU A 10 8.11 -3.24 -14.01
CA LEU A 10 7.04 -4.18 -13.62
C LEU A 10 7.57 -5.35 -12.80
N VAL A 11 8.75 -5.89 -13.13
CA VAL A 11 9.39 -6.96 -12.37
C VAL A 11 9.85 -6.44 -11.00
N GLY A 12 10.36 -5.21 -10.95
CA GLY A 12 10.70 -4.56 -9.68
C GLY A 12 9.47 -4.35 -8.78
N LEU A 13 8.34 -3.92 -9.34
CA LEU A 13 7.06 -3.83 -8.62
C LEU A 13 6.61 -5.19 -8.10
N LEU A 14 6.65 -6.23 -8.94
CA LEU A 14 6.28 -7.60 -8.54
C LEU A 14 7.13 -8.10 -7.37
N ILE A 15 8.45 -7.90 -7.41
CA ILE A 15 9.36 -8.28 -6.32
C ILE A 15 9.00 -7.50 -5.05
N TYR A 16 8.80 -6.17 -5.16
CA TYR A 16 8.42 -5.34 -4.03
C TYR A 16 7.12 -5.82 -3.38
N TYR A 17 6.06 -6.04 -4.16
CA TYR A 17 4.78 -6.53 -3.62
C TYR A 17 4.92 -7.90 -2.98
N SER A 18 5.68 -8.81 -3.58
CA SER A 18 5.92 -10.15 -3.02
C SER A 18 6.59 -10.04 -1.65
N ILE A 19 7.61 -9.19 -1.53
CA ILE A 19 8.29 -8.95 -0.24
C ILE A 19 7.34 -8.28 0.74
N SER A 20 6.67 -7.18 0.37
CA SER A 20 5.76 -6.45 1.26
C SER A 20 4.60 -7.31 1.77
N VAL A 21 4.04 -8.19 0.93
CA VAL A 21 3.00 -9.14 1.33
C VAL A 21 3.56 -10.13 2.35
N PHE A 22 4.74 -10.70 2.09
CA PHE A 22 5.39 -11.63 3.01
C PHE A 22 5.67 -10.97 4.37
N THR A 23 6.28 -9.77 4.37
CA THR A 23 6.58 -9.03 5.61
C THR A 23 5.32 -8.63 6.37
N PHE A 24 4.24 -8.27 5.66
CA PHE A 24 2.95 -7.95 6.26
C PHE A 24 2.40 -9.12 7.09
N PHE A 25 2.34 -10.31 6.50
CA PHE A 25 1.79 -11.49 7.15
C PHE A 25 2.66 -11.98 8.31
N ILE A 26 3.99 -11.93 8.16
CA ILE A 26 4.91 -12.26 9.25
C ILE A 26 4.73 -11.30 10.41
N GLY A 27 4.76 -9.99 10.18
CA GLY A 27 4.61 -9.00 11.25
C GLY A 27 3.23 -9.05 11.89
N LYS A 28 2.14 -9.24 11.13
CA LYS A 28 0.79 -9.45 11.67
C LYS A 28 0.77 -10.65 12.62
N SER A 29 1.33 -11.79 12.19
CA SER A 29 1.34 -13.02 13.00
C SER A 29 2.17 -12.85 14.27
N PHE A 30 3.33 -12.18 14.16
CA PHE A 30 4.17 -11.85 15.31
C PHE A 30 3.43 -10.96 16.33
N LEU A 31 2.73 -9.92 15.87
CA LEU A 31 1.98 -9.01 16.74
C LEU A 31 0.80 -9.72 17.41
N ILE A 32 0.05 -10.55 16.69
CA ILE A 32 -1.04 -11.33 17.27
C ILE A 32 -0.53 -12.27 18.36
N TYR A 33 0.59 -12.97 18.11
CA TYR A 33 1.21 -13.88 19.07
C TYR A 33 1.77 -13.12 20.29
N HIS A 34 2.49 -12.03 20.07
CA HIS A 34 3.15 -11.28 21.14
C HIS A 34 2.16 -10.59 22.09
N TYR A 35 1.05 -10.08 21.55
CA TYR A 35 0.02 -9.38 22.34
C TYR A 35 -1.17 -10.26 22.69
N HIS A 36 -1.10 -11.57 22.44
CA HIS A 36 -2.18 -12.53 22.70
C HIS A 36 -3.56 -12.06 22.20
N LEU A 37 -3.60 -11.39 21.03
CA LEU A 37 -4.81 -10.76 20.47
C LEU A 37 -5.88 -11.75 20.02
N ASN A 38 -5.56 -13.03 20.08
CA ASN A 38 -6.41 -14.19 19.85
C ASN A 38 -7.12 -14.69 21.13
N THR A 39 -6.98 -13.99 22.25
CA THR A 39 -7.67 -14.30 23.51
C THR A 39 -8.75 -13.26 23.82
N LEU A 40 -9.79 -13.65 24.57
CA LEU A 40 -10.93 -12.78 24.93
C LEU A 40 -10.53 -11.50 25.70
N TYR A 41 -9.30 -11.44 26.21
CA TYR A 41 -8.71 -10.30 26.93
C TYR A 41 -7.61 -9.62 26.11
N ALA A 42 -7.84 -9.42 24.82
CA ALA A 42 -6.92 -8.71 23.95
C ALA A 42 -6.52 -7.35 24.57
N GLU A 43 -5.23 -7.16 24.83
CA GLU A 43 -4.74 -5.91 25.38
C GLU A 43 -5.08 -4.75 24.42
N VAL A 44 -5.70 -3.70 24.96
CA VAL A 44 -6.08 -2.49 24.21
C VAL A 44 -4.87 -1.90 23.48
N GLN A 45 -3.67 -2.05 24.05
CA GLN A 45 -2.41 -1.61 23.45
C GLN A 45 -2.03 -2.46 22.22
N GLY A 46 -2.08 -3.79 22.30
CA GLY A 46 -1.75 -4.67 21.19
C GLY A 46 -2.68 -4.51 19.99
N THR A 47 -3.97 -4.27 20.24
CA THR A 47 -4.97 -3.95 19.20
C THR A 47 -4.60 -2.67 18.45
N LYS A 48 -4.19 -1.61 19.16
CA LYS A 48 -3.74 -0.35 18.55
C LYS A 48 -2.47 -0.55 17.73
N VAL A 49 -1.51 -1.33 18.22
CA VAL A 49 -0.27 -1.64 17.49
C VAL A 49 -0.56 -2.42 16.21
N LEU A 50 -1.47 -3.39 16.26
CA LEU A 50 -1.87 -4.15 15.07
C LEU A 50 -2.62 -3.27 14.06
N ALA A 51 -3.52 -2.41 14.51
CA ALA A 51 -4.20 -1.44 13.64
C ALA A 51 -3.21 -0.49 12.96
N ASN A 52 -2.21 0.01 13.70
CA ASN A 52 -1.15 0.85 13.15
C ASN A 52 -0.24 0.09 12.16
N TRP A 53 0.09 -1.17 12.45
CA TRP A 53 0.84 -2.03 11.53
C TRP A 53 0.11 -2.17 10.20
N VAL A 54 -1.20 -2.45 10.24
CA VAL A 54 -1.97 -2.59 9.02
C VAL A 54 -2.15 -1.26 8.29
N SER A 55 -2.34 -0.17 9.03
CA SER A 55 -2.40 1.18 8.45
C SER A 55 -1.11 1.53 7.69
N ALA A 56 0.05 1.22 8.28
CA ALA A 56 1.33 1.43 7.62
C ALA A 56 1.43 0.62 6.32
N TYR A 57 1.00 -0.65 6.34
CA TYR A 57 1.06 -1.50 5.16
C TYR A 57 0.06 -1.13 4.06
N ALA A 58 -1.13 -0.62 4.41
CA ALA A 58 -2.10 -0.10 3.43
C ALA A 58 -1.48 1.01 2.57
N ILE A 59 -0.70 1.92 3.19
CA ILE A 59 0.01 2.99 2.50
C ILE A 59 1.18 2.43 1.68
N VAL A 60 1.98 1.54 2.27
CA VAL A 60 3.14 0.89 1.64
C VAL A 60 2.73 0.12 0.38
N PHE A 61 1.56 -0.54 0.37
CA PHE A 61 1.06 -1.23 -0.81
C PHE A 61 0.58 -0.29 -1.92
N LEU A 62 0.21 0.96 -1.63
CA LEU A 62 -0.36 1.85 -2.66
C LEU A 62 0.67 2.80 -3.26
N LEU A 63 1.72 3.18 -2.51
CA LEU A 63 2.77 4.10 -2.97
C LEU A 63 3.48 3.68 -4.26
N PRO A 64 3.92 2.42 -4.46
CA PRO A 64 4.61 2.02 -5.68
C PRO A 64 3.70 2.04 -6.92
N ILE A 65 2.43 1.61 -6.78
CA ILE A 65 1.43 1.71 -7.83
C ILE A 65 1.18 3.18 -8.17
N ALA A 66 1.01 4.04 -7.17
CA ALA A 66 0.83 5.48 -7.37
C ALA A 66 1.99 6.08 -8.17
N ALA A 67 3.23 5.79 -7.76
CA ALA A 67 4.44 6.24 -8.45
C ALA A 67 4.51 5.72 -9.90
N PHE A 68 4.15 4.46 -10.12
CA PHE A 68 4.13 3.86 -11.45
C PHE A 68 3.09 4.52 -12.37
N ILE A 69 1.87 4.75 -11.86
CA ILE A 69 0.80 5.43 -12.61
C ILE A 69 1.22 6.88 -12.91
N ILE A 70 1.83 7.59 -11.95
CA ILE A 70 2.33 8.95 -12.18
C ILE A 70 3.40 8.96 -13.28
N MET A 71 4.36 8.04 -13.24
CA MET A 71 5.40 7.94 -14.27
C MET A 71 4.82 7.62 -15.66
N LYS A 72 3.91 6.66 -15.76
CA LYS A 72 3.31 6.24 -17.04
C LYS A 72 2.31 7.26 -17.56
N GLY A 73 1.51 7.85 -16.68
CA GLY A 73 0.57 8.92 -16.98
C GLY A 73 1.28 10.16 -17.51
N ASP A 74 2.37 10.60 -16.88
CA ASP A 74 3.18 11.73 -17.36
C ASP A 74 3.78 11.45 -18.75
N GLN A 75 4.26 10.22 -19.01
CA GLN A 75 4.71 9.83 -20.35
C GLN A 75 3.57 9.85 -21.39
N LEU A 76 2.38 9.37 -21.04
CA LEU A 76 1.22 9.32 -21.91
C LEU A 76 0.68 10.73 -22.22
N LEU A 77 0.49 11.57 -21.21
CA LEU A 77 -0.01 12.93 -21.38
C LEU A 77 0.93 13.79 -22.22
N ARG A 78 2.24 13.72 -21.97
CA ARG A 78 3.22 14.43 -22.79
C ARG A 78 3.20 13.98 -24.25
N LYS A 79 3.05 12.68 -24.50
CA LYS A 79 3.00 12.13 -25.87
C LYS A 79 1.71 12.50 -26.61
N LYS A 80 0.57 12.49 -25.92
CA LYS A 80 -0.74 12.74 -26.56
C LYS A 80 -1.08 14.22 -26.68
N LEU A 81 -0.69 15.03 -25.70
CA LEU A 81 -1.15 16.42 -25.57
C LEU A 81 -0.02 17.44 -25.72
N ASN A 82 1.23 17.01 -26.00
CA ASN A 82 2.42 17.86 -26.03
C ASN A 82 2.55 18.78 -24.79
N ALA A 83 1.99 18.35 -23.66
CA ALA A 83 1.94 19.14 -22.45
C ALA A 83 3.35 19.33 -21.86
N PRO A 84 3.67 20.50 -21.28
CA PRO A 84 4.91 20.69 -20.53
C PRO A 84 5.01 19.69 -19.38
N LYS A 85 6.21 19.15 -19.13
CA LYS A 85 6.45 18.13 -18.08
C LYS A 85 5.87 18.51 -16.71
N LYS A 86 5.98 19.78 -16.32
CA LYS A 86 5.43 20.27 -15.04
C LYS A 86 3.90 20.16 -14.99
N ILE A 87 3.21 20.50 -16.09
CA ILE A 87 1.74 20.48 -16.17
C ILE A 87 1.23 19.05 -16.26
N ALA A 88 1.86 18.20 -17.09
CA ALA A 88 1.50 16.78 -17.18
C ALA A 88 1.66 16.07 -15.83
N HIS A 89 2.78 16.30 -15.14
CA HIS A 89 3.00 15.74 -13.81
C HIS A 89 1.96 16.23 -12.79
N LEU A 90 1.66 17.54 -12.77
CA LEU A 90 0.65 18.11 -11.88
C LEU A 90 -0.73 17.46 -12.10
N LEU A 91 -1.19 17.39 -13.35
CA LEU A 91 -2.49 16.83 -13.70
C LEU A 91 -2.61 15.35 -13.30
N VAL A 92 -1.57 14.56 -13.55
CA VAL A 92 -1.57 13.14 -13.18
C VAL A 92 -1.51 12.99 -11.66
N SER A 93 -0.67 13.75 -10.97
CA SER A 93 -0.57 13.69 -9.51
C SER A 93 -1.88 14.11 -8.83
N ILE A 94 -2.57 15.15 -9.33
CA ILE A 94 -3.90 15.55 -8.84
C ILE A 94 -4.94 14.46 -9.07
N GLY A 95 -4.86 13.70 -10.16
CA GLY A 95 -5.76 12.56 -10.38
C GLY A 95 -5.44 11.35 -9.50
N VAL A 96 -4.15 11.02 -9.35
CA VAL A 96 -3.70 9.75 -8.73
C VAL A 96 -3.65 9.84 -7.21
N VAL A 97 -3.13 10.95 -6.65
CA VAL A 97 -2.91 11.07 -5.20
C VAL A 97 -4.21 10.99 -4.39
N PRO A 98 -5.29 11.71 -4.73
CA PRO A 98 -6.56 11.62 -4.01
C PRO A 98 -7.20 10.23 -4.11
N VAL A 99 -7.11 9.58 -5.27
CA VAL A 99 -7.60 8.21 -5.46
C VAL A 99 -6.84 7.25 -4.55
N VAL A 100 -5.52 7.35 -4.50
CA VAL A 100 -4.67 6.53 -3.62
C VAL A 100 -5.02 6.76 -2.16
N LEU A 101 -5.22 8.01 -1.73
CA LEU A 101 -5.65 8.32 -0.36
C LEU A 101 -7.05 7.75 -0.06
N ALA A 102 -8.01 7.89 -0.96
CA ALA A 102 -9.36 7.36 -0.79
C ALA A 102 -9.37 5.82 -0.69
N PHE A 103 -8.64 5.14 -1.57
CA PHE A 103 -8.46 3.69 -1.49
C PHE A 103 -7.74 3.27 -0.21
N SER A 104 -6.71 4.00 0.22
CA SER A 104 -6.00 3.72 1.47
C SER A 104 -6.96 3.79 2.66
N LEU A 105 -7.84 4.80 2.68
CA LEU A 105 -8.85 5.00 3.71
C LEU A 105 -9.93 3.90 3.68
N PHE A 106 -10.34 3.48 2.48
CA PHE A 106 -11.28 2.38 2.30
C PHE A 106 -10.70 1.05 2.84
N PHE A 107 -9.47 0.70 2.46
CA PHE A 107 -8.79 -0.50 2.98
C PHE A 107 -8.56 -0.44 4.48
N PHE A 108 -8.27 0.76 5.01
CA PHE A 108 -8.20 0.98 6.45
C PHE A 108 -9.53 0.66 7.14
N TRP A 109 -10.66 1.12 6.58
CA TRP A 109 -11.98 0.91 7.15
C TRP A 109 -12.43 -0.56 7.11
N GLU A 110 -12.27 -1.22 5.96
CA GLU A 110 -12.55 -2.66 5.78
C GLU A 110 -11.76 -3.52 6.77
N PHE A 111 -10.51 -3.16 7.04
CA PHE A 111 -9.69 -3.89 8.00
C PHE A 111 -10.15 -3.67 9.45
N LEU A 112 -10.48 -2.45 9.83
CA LEU A 112 -10.99 -2.12 11.16
C LEU A 112 -12.30 -2.86 11.44
N LEU A 113 -13.20 -2.90 10.45
CA LEU A 113 -14.44 -3.67 10.48
C LEU A 113 -14.16 -5.18 10.62
N SER A 114 -13.27 -5.73 9.80
CA SER A 114 -12.89 -7.15 9.84
C SER A 114 -12.33 -7.55 11.21
N PHE A 115 -11.54 -6.67 11.84
CA PHE A 115 -10.99 -6.92 13.17
C PHE A 115 -12.07 -6.81 14.26
N TYR A 116 -12.96 -5.82 14.17
CA TYR A 116 -14.06 -5.67 15.13
C TYR A 116 -15.02 -6.87 15.08
N MET A 117 -15.35 -7.37 13.89
CA MET A 117 -16.18 -8.57 13.73
C MET A 117 -15.52 -9.82 14.32
N LEU A 118 -14.20 -9.98 14.14
CA LEU A 118 -13.46 -11.12 14.70
C LEU A 118 -13.45 -11.12 16.24
N ASN A 119 -13.50 -9.94 16.87
CA ASN A 119 -13.51 -9.81 18.33
C ASN A 119 -14.91 -9.81 18.96
N THR A 120 -15.97 -9.58 18.18
CA THR A 120 -17.35 -9.52 18.68
C THR A 120 -18.18 -10.78 18.40
N ASN A 121 -17.72 -11.65 17.50
CA ASN A 121 -18.25 -13.00 17.30
C ASN A 121 -17.16 -14.05 17.62
N PRO A 122 -17.05 -14.51 18.89
CA PRO A 122 -16.07 -15.51 19.29
C PRO A 122 -16.31 -16.90 18.66
#